data_AF-A0A6J5VNA8-F1
#
_entry.id   AF-A0A6J5VNA8-F1
#
_cell.length_a   1.000
_cell.length_b   1.000
_cell.length_c   1.000
_cell.angle_alpha   90.00
_cell.angle_beta   90.00
_cell.angle_gamma   90.00
#
_symmetry.space_group_name_H-M   'P 1'
#
loop_
_entity.id
_entity.type
_entity.pdbx_description
1 polymer ?
#
loop_
_entity_poly.entity_id
_entity_poly.type
_entity_poly.pdbx_seq_one_letter_code
_entity_poly.pdbx_strand_id
1 'polypeptide(L)'
;MPTMSEILASSRAQNLDLQLQTLGPFFRITAKSLQTQKELGKAEGLIRFWLSGKILHLESIRLQRETLGMEKSIFGIGLFIGAVAIRYGYDCSCRTAELLAINDSDIFHHKLVRFYSRIGFKAVHEVTGSTFGDYAHMLVWGGIGTRMDASVEDLLIKWCTRFKSGK
;
A
#
# COMPACT_ATOMS: atom_id res chain seq x y z
N MET A 1 -14.85 -6.61 8.30
CA MET A 1 -13.70 -6.38 7.41
C MET A 1 -13.86 -7.17 6.11
N PRO A 2 -13.40 -6.66 4.96
CA PRO A 2 -13.43 -7.41 3.72
C PRO A 2 -12.42 -8.57 3.77
N THR A 3 -12.80 -9.71 3.19
CA THR A 3 -11.97 -10.88 2.96
C THR A 3 -11.08 -10.69 1.73
N MET A 4 -10.02 -11.50 1.58
CA MET A 4 -9.20 -11.48 0.37
C MET A 4 -10.05 -11.74 -0.89
N SER A 5 -10.99 -12.68 -0.82
CA SER A 5 -11.89 -13.00 -1.93
C SER A 5 -12.75 -11.80 -2.34
N GLU A 6 -13.32 -11.06 -1.39
CA GLU A 6 -14.12 -9.85 -1.67
C GLU A 6 -13.28 -8.74 -2.34
N ILE A 7 -12.04 -8.54 -1.87
CA ILE A 7 -11.12 -7.55 -2.47
C ILE A 7 -10.78 -7.94 -3.91
N LEU A 8 -10.43 -9.21 -4.15
CA LEU A 8 -10.11 -9.71 -5.49
C LEU A 8 -11.33 -9.71 -6.43
N ALA A 9 -12.52 -10.03 -5.93
CA ALA A 9 -13.75 -9.93 -6.71
C ALA A 9 -14.04 -8.47 -7.10
N SER A 10 -13.91 -7.55 -6.15
CA SER A 10 -14.04 -6.11 -6.39
C SER A 10 -13.00 -5.59 -7.39
N SER A 11 -11.76 -6.09 -7.36
CA SER A 11 -10.72 -5.68 -8.32
C SER A 11 -11.04 -6.19 -9.73
N ARG A 12 -11.52 -7.43 -9.88
CA ARG A 12 -11.89 -7.99 -11.18
C ARG A 12 -13.08 -7.28 -11.81
N ALA A 13 -14.09 -6.92 -11.01
CA ALA A 13 -15.19 -6.05 -11.45
C ALA A 13 -14.70 -4.66 -11.92
N GLN A 14 -13.44 -4.34 -11.62
CA GLN A 14 -12.77 -3.11 -11.98
C GLN A 14 -11.70 -3.32 -13.07
N ASN A 15 -11.72 -4.45 -13.78
CA ASN A 15 -10.76 -4.83 -14.83
C ASN A 15 -9.30 -4.99 -14.32
N LEU A 16 -9.13 -5.28 -13.03
CA LEU A 16 -7.84 -5.46 -12.38
C LEU A 16 -7.70 -6.90 -11.89
N ASP A 17 -6.71 -7.61 -12.41
CA ASP A 17 -6.25 -8.87 -11.86
C ASP A 17 -5.11 -8.60 -10.87
N LEU A 18 -5.30 -9.00 -9.62
CA LEU A 18 -4.34 -8.79 -8.55
C LEU A 18 -3.81 -10.15 -8.09
N GLN A 19 -2.49 -10.28 -8.04
CA GLN A 19 -1.83 -11.49 -7.57
C GLN A 19 -0.88 -11.17 -6.42
N LEU A 20 -1.07 -11.84 -5.28
CA LEU A 20 -0.14 -11.84 -4.16
C LEU A 20 0.84 -13.01 -4.30
N GLN A 21 2.12 -12.74 -4.13
CA GLN A 21 3.21 -13.73 -4.08
C GLN A 21 4.01 -13.49 -2.79
N THR A 22 4.41 -14.56 -2.11
CA THR A 22 5.14 -14.48 -0.85
C THR A 22 6.41 -15.32 -0.90
N LEU A 23 7.47 -14.85 -0.25
CA LEU A 23 8.71 -15.57 -0.06
C LEU A 23 9.26 -15.24 1.34
N GLY A 24 9.01 -16.12 2.30
CA GLY A 24 9.32 -15.85 3.71
C GLY A 24 8.56 -14.59 4.20
N PRO A 25 9.23 -13.62 4.86
CA PRO A 25 8.56 -12.41 5.33
C PRO A 25 8.22 -11.44 4.19
N PHE A 26 8.81 -11.61 3.00
CA PHE A 26 8.64 -10.72 1.87
C PHE A 26 7.37 -11.06 1.09
N PHE A 27 6.75 -10.04 0.51
CA PHE A 27 5.64 -10.21 -0.40
C PHE A 27 5.72 -9.25 -1.57
N ARG A 28 5.11 -9.67 -2.67
CA ARG A 28 4.91 -8.86 -3.87
C ARG A 28 3.46 -8.97 -4.30
N ILE A 29 2.89 -7.85 -4.70
CA ILE A 29 1.57 -7.78 -5.31
C ILE A 29 1.74 -7.23 -6.72
N THR A 30 1.24 -7.95 -7.71
CA THR A 30 1.22 -7.50 -9.11
C THR A 30 -0.21 -7.21 -9.53
N ALA A 31 -0.41 -6.07 -10.19
CA ALA A 31 -1.67 -5.70 -10.81
C ALA A 31 -1.53 -5.79 -12.34
N LYS A 32 -2.45 -6.50 -12.99
CA LYS A 32 -2.56 -6.60 -14.44
C LYS A 32 -3.95 -6.16 -14.91
N SER A 33 -4.02 -5.69 -16.15
CA SER A 33 -5.31 -5.46 -16.82
C SER A 33 -5.90 -6.81 -17.23
N LEU A 34 -7.15 -7.10 -16.87
CA LEU A 34 -7.82 -8.31 -17.35
C LEU A 34 -8.01 -8.30 -18.87
N GLN A 35 -8.26 -7.12 -19.45
CA GLN A 35 -8.44 -6.96 -20.90
C GLN A 35 -7.16 -7.17 -21.70
N THR A 36 -6.05 -6.54 -21.30
CA THR A 36 -4.82 -6.51 -22.11
C THR A 36 -3.74 -7.44 -21.60
N GLN A 37 -3.91 -8.01 -20.41
CA GLN A 37 -2.93 -8.84 -19.69
C GLN A 37 -1.59 -8.12 -19.39
N LYS A 38 -1.49 -6.82 -19.69
CA LYS A 38 -0.32 -5.99 -19.39
C LYS A 38 -0.27 -5.68 -17.90
N GLU A 39 0.95 -5.60 -17.37
CA GLU A 39 1.20 -5.13 -16.01
C GLU A 39 0.86 -3.65 -15.90
N LEU A 40 0.07 -3.33 -14.89
CA LEU A 40 -0.34 -1.97 -14.52
C LEU A 40 0.51 -1.45 -13.36
N GLY A 41 1.00 -2.34 -12.51
CA GLY A 41 1.91 -1.96 -11.45
C GLY A 41 2.23 -3.11 -10.52
N LYS A 42 3.12 -2.82 -9.60
CA LYS A 42 3.54 -3.74 -8.55
C LYS A 42 3.75 -3.02 -7.23
N ALA A 43 3.56 -3.73 -6.13
CA ALA A 43 4.00 -3.30 -4.82
C ALA A 43 4.77 -4.42 -4.12
N GLU A 44 5.73 -4.01 -3.31
CA GLU A 44 6.60 -4.90 -2.54
C GLU A 44 6.61 -4.44 -1.08
N GLY A 45 6.82 -5.39 -0.18
CA GLY A 45 6.91 -5.13 1.24
C GLY A 45 7.33 -6.36 2.01
N LEU A 46 7.38 -6.23 3.32
CA LEU A 46 7.72 -7.34 4.21
C LEU A 46 7.00 -7.26 5.55
N ILE A 47 6.94 -8.39 6.24
CA ILE A 47 6.52 -8.49 7.63
C ILE A 47 7.75 -8.37 8.51
N ARG A 48 7.80 -7.33 9.34
CA ARG A 48 8.85 -7.13 10.34
C ARG A 48 8.41 -7.69 11.68
N PHE A 49 9.32 -8.38 12.37
CA PHE A 49 9.08 -8.96 13.68
C PHE A 49 9.79 -8.11 14.73
N TRP A 50 9.01 -7.51 15.62
CA TRP A 50 9.49 -6.75 16.77
C TRP A 50 8.99 -7.37 18.07
N LEU A 51 9.63 -7.01 19.18
CA LEU A 51 9.19 -7.42 20.53
C LEU A 51 7.74 -6.99 20.83
N SER A 52 7.30 -5.87 20.25
CA SER A 52 5.95 -5.33 20.37
C SER A 52 4.92 -5.96 19.41
N GLY A 53 5.34 -6.88 18.55
CA GLY A 53 4.48 -7.57 17.57
C GLY A 53 4.97 -7.44 16.13
N LYS A 54 4.11 -7.82 15.19
CA LYS A 54 4.41 -7.77 13.75
C LYS A 54 3.96 -6.45 13.13
N ILE A 55 4.82 -5.92 12.26
CA ILE A 55 4.57 -4.70 11.49
C ILE A 55 4.52 -5.06 10.01
N LEU A 56 3.47 -4.61 9.33
CA LEU A 56 3.39 -4.65 7.87
C LEU A 56 4.18 -3.46 7.31
N HIS A 57 5.36 -3.74 6.79
CA HIS A 57 6.21 -2.73 6.17
C HIS A 57 5.92 -2.66 4.67
N LEU A 58 5.36 -1.53 4.23
CA LEU A 58 5.12 -1.23 2.82
C LEU A 58 6.36 -0.51 2.27
N GLU A 59 7.09 -1.19 1.39
CA GLU A 59 8.38 -0.71 0.90
C GLU A 59 8.21 0.16 -0.34
N SER A 60 7.58 -0.40 -1.39
CA SER A 60 7.43 0.32 -2.65
C SER A 60 6.11 0.01 -3.35
N ILE A 61 5.63 0.99 -4.11
CA ILE A 61 4.58 0.82 -5.10
C ILE A 61 4.99 1.54 -6.38
N ARG A 62 4.94 0.83 -7.51
CA ARG A 62 5.33 1.34 -8.82
C ARG A 62 4.21 1.06 -9.80
N LEU A 63 3.69 2.11 -10.42
CA LEU A 63 2.67 2.02 -11.46
C LEU A 63 3.32 2.26 -12.82
N GLN A 64 2.90 1.49 -13.84
CA GLN A 64 3.46 1.57 -15.19
C GLN A 64 2.71 2.60 -16.05
N ARG A 65 3.30 3.00 -17.19
CA ARG A 65 2.70 3.99 -18.10
C ARG A 65 1.34 3.54 -18.64
N GLU A 66 1.13 2.24 -18.74
CA GLU A 66 -0.11 1.58 -19.10
C GLU A 66 -1.30 2.04 -18.23
N THR A 67 -1.04 2.46 -16.99
CA THR A 67 -2.08 3.01 -16.10
C THR A 67 -2.62 4.36 -16.52
N LEU A 68 -1.84 5.16 -17.29
CA LEU A 68 -2.25 6.49 -17.74
C LEU A 68 -3.34 6.43 -18.81
N GLY A 69 -3.43 5.32 -19.55
CA GLY A 69 -4.46 5.08 -20.56
C GLY A 69 -5.76 4.51 -19.99
N MET A 70 -5.84 4.29 -18.68
CA MET A 70 -7.05 3.78 -18.04
C MET A 70 -7.94 4.94 -17.60
N GLU A 71 -9.26 4.74 -17.65
CA GLU A 71 -10.22 5.67 -17.02
C GLU A 71 -10.00 5.82 -15.50
N LYS A 72 -9.25 4.89 -14.90
CA LYS A 72 -9.02 4.86 -13.46
C LYS A 72 -7.80 5.66 -13.08
N SER A 73 -7.94 6.43 -12.01
CA SER A 73 -6.82 7.14 -11.44
C SER A 73 -5.76 6.16 -10.90
N ILE A 74 -4.50 6.55 -11.01
CA ILE A 74 -3.35 5.87 -10.40
C ILE A 74 -3.58 5.58 -8.91
N PHE A 75 -4.25 6.49 -8.20
CA PHE A 75 -4.62 6.34 -6.80
C PHE A 75 -5.68 5.26 -6.57
N GLY A 76 -6.61 5.09 -7.52
CA GLY A 76 -7.61 4.01 -7.47
C GLY A 76 -6.98 2.63 -7.61
N ILE A 77 -6.03 2.48 -8.54
CA ILE A 77 -5.24 1.24 -8.68
C ILE A 77 -4.39 1.01 -7.42
N GLY A 78 -3.74 2.07 -6.93
CA GLY A 78 -2.96 2.03 -5.69
C GLY A 78 -3.78 1.57 -4.47
N LEU A 79 -5.04 2.01 -4.35
CA LEU A 79 -5.92 1.57 -3.27
C LEU A 79 -6.23 0.07 -3.35
N PHE A 80 -6.41 -0.49 -4.54
CA PHE A 80 -6.63 -1.93 -4.73
C PHE A 80 -5.41 -2.77 -4.36
N ILE A 81 -4.22 -2.35 -4.82
CA ILE A 81 -2.96 -2.98 -4.45
C ILE A 81 -2.76 -2.89 -2.93
N GLY A 82 -2.99 -1.71 -2.35
CA GLY A 82 -2.93 -1.48 -0.90
C GLY A 82 -3.90 -2.36 -0.13
N ALA A 83 -5.13 -2.55 -0.61
CA ALA A 83 -6.13 -3.41 0.05
C ALA A 83 -5.67 -4.86 0.16
N VAL A 84 -5.05 -5.41 -0.90
CA VAL A 84 -4.45 -6.76 -0.85
C VAL A 84 -3.31 -6.80 0.17
N ALA A 85 -2.44 -5.78 0.20
CA ALA A 85 -1.33 -5.72 1.16
C ALA A 85 -1.82 -5.66 2.62
N ILE A 86 -2.79 -4.79 2.92
CA ILE A 86 -3.35 -4.65 4.26
C ILE A 86 -4.08 -5.92 4.68
N ARG A 87 -4.86 -6.54 3.78
CA ARG A 87 -5.52 -7.82 4.09
C ARG A 87 -4.50 -8.91 4.40
N TYR A 88 -3.43 -9.01 3.61
CA TYR A 88 -2.35 -9.95 3.89
C TYR A 88 -1.69 -9.68 5.24
N GLY A 89 -1.38 -8.41 5.56
CA GLY A 89 -0.86 -8.04 6.88
C GLY A 89 -1.80 -8.42 8.02
N TYR A 90 -3.11 -8.24 7.85
CA TYR A 90 -4.10 -8.67 8.84
C TYR A 90 -4.07 -10.19 9.04
N ASP A 91 -4.03 -10.97 7.95
CA ASP A 91 -3.94 -12.44 7.99
C ASP A 91 -2.66 -12.92 8.68
N CYS A 92 -1.57 -12.14 8.59
CA CYS A 92 -0.33 -12.40 9.30
C CYS A 92 -0.30 -11.89 10.75
N SER A 93 -1.40 -11.30 11.24
CA SER A 93 -1.54 -10.70 12.57
C SER A 93 -0.67 -9.43 12.79
N CYS A 94 -0.40 -8.68 11.73
CA CYS A 94 0.18 -7.35 11.86
C CYS A 94 -0.86 -6.38 12.44
N ARG A 95 -0.46 -5.58 13.42
CA ARG A 95 -1.33 -4.53 14.00
C ARG A 95 -1.13 -3.18 13.32
N THR A 96 0.11 -2.90 12.94
CA THR A 96 0.51 -1.63 12.33
C THR A 96 0.94 -1.87 10.89
N ALA A 97 0.52 -1.00 9.99
CA ALA A 97 1.10 -0.82 8.67
C ALA A 97 1.91 0.48 8.65
N GLU A 98 3.12 0.43 8.10
CA GLU A 98 3.98 1.60 7.94
C GLU A 98 4.37 1.78 6.47
N LEU A 99 4.47 3.02 6.02
CA LEU A 99 4.96 3.40 4.68
C LEU A 99 5.75 4.71 4.74
N LEU A 100 6.53 4.98 3.70
CA LEU A 100 7.13 6.29 3.46
C LEU A 100 6.50 6.93 2.23
N ALA A 101 5.89 8.11 2.41
CA ALA A 101 5.52 8.98 1.30
C ALA A 101 6.78 9.74 0.87
N ILE A 102 7.54 9.16 -0.05
CA ILE A 102 8.82 9.72 -0.53
C ILE A 102 8.60 11.12 -1.13
N ASN A 103 9.52 12.04 -0.84
CA ASN A 103 9.53 13.38 -1.42
C ASN A 103 10.46 13.46 -2.64
N ASP A 104 10.00 12.95 -3.79
CA ASP A 104 10.69 13.16 -5.07
C ASP A 104 10.45 14.58 -5.64
N SER A 105 9.30 15.17 -5.33
CA SER A 105 8.96 16.57 -5.61
C SER A 105 7.85 17.03 -4.65
N ASP A 106 7.93 18.27 -4.17
CA ASP A 106 7.03 18.77 -3.12
C ASP A 106 5.54 18.66 -3.49
N ILE A 107 5.21 18.93 -4.75
CA ILE A 107 3.83 18.85 -5.25
C ILE A 107 3.32 17.40 -5.21
N PHE A 108 4.13 16.45 -5.66
CA PHE A 108 3.74 15.05 -5.68
C PHE A 108 3.71 14.46 -4.27
N HIS A 109 4.70 14.82 -3.45
CA HIS A 109 4.79 14.46 -2.05
C HIS A 109 3.54 14.87 -1.27
N HIS A 110 3.12 16.13 -1.38
CA HIS A 110 1.90 16.61 -0.73
C HIS A 110 0.64 15.86 -1.20
N LYS A 111 0.57 15.49 -2.50
CA LYS A 111 -0.53 14.67 -3.02
C LYS A 111 -0.53 13.26 -2.40
N LEU A 112 0.64 12.63 -2.26
CA LEU A 112 0.78 11.32 -1.62
C LEU A 112 0.37 11.38 -0.14
N VAL A 113 0.90 12.33 0.63
CA VAL A 113 0.55 12.49 2.05
C VAL A 113 -0.95 12.72 2.23
N ARG A 114 -1.56 13.55 1.38
CA ARG A 114 -3.01 13.81 1.40
C ARG A 114 -3.81 12.56 1.03
N PHE A 115 -3.36 11.80 0.03
CA PHE A 115 -4.00 10.54 -0.36
C PHE A 115 -3.96 9.51 0.78
N TYR A 116 -2.78 9.25 1.33
CA TYR A 116 -2.60 8.29 2.41
C TYR A 116 -3.36 8.69 3.68
N SER A 117 -3.38 9.98 4.00
CA SER A 117 -4.20 10.53 5.10
C SER A 117 -5.69 10.24 4.91
N ARG A 118 -6.22 10.49 3.71
CA ARG A 118 -7.64 10.23 3.39
C ARG A 118 -8.01 8.76 3.53
N ILE A 119 -7.12 7.84 3.14
CA ILE A 119 -7.40 6.41 3.24
C ILE A 119 -7.15 5.84 4.65
N GLY A 120 -6.53 6.60 5.57
CA GLY A 120 -6.49 6.27 7.00
C GLY A 120 -5.11 6.21 7.64
N PHE A 121 -4.03 6.48 6.90
CA PHE A 121 -2.70 6.64 7.47
C PHE A 121 -2.57 7.99 8.21
N LYS A 122 -1.65 8.06 9.17
CA LYS A 122 -1.31 9.28 9.90
C LYS A 122 0.17 9.56 9.74
N ALA A 123 0.53 10.82 9.49
CA ALA A 123 1.94 11.23 9.53
C ALA A 123 2.49 11.05 10.94
N VAL A 124 3.63 10.38 11.06
CA VAL A 124 4.28 10.08 12.35
C VAL A 124 5.62 10.81 12.46
N HIS A 125 6.36 10.89 11.36
CA HIS A 125 7.70 11.48 11.36
C HIS A 125 8.04 12.03 9.97
N GLU A 126 8.71 13.17 9.92
CA GLU A 126 9.27 13.72 8.69
C GLU A 126 10.75 13.31 8.60
N VAL A 127 11.04 12.44 7.64
CA VAL A 127 12.40 11.94 7.37
C VAL A 127 13.11 13.01 6.55
N THR A 128 13.92 13.83 7.20
CA THR A 128 14.63 14.96 6.56
C THR A 128 16.07 14.64 6.16
N GLY A 129 16.65 13.58 6.75
CA GLY A 129 18.06 13.22 6.60
C GLY A 129 19.01 14.03 7.49
N SER A 130 18.47 14.78 8.46
CA SER A 130 19.24 15.67 9.34
C SER A 130 19.50 15.08 10.73
N THR A 131 18.76 14.03 11.11
CA THR A 131 18.92 13.36 12.41
C THR A 131 19.43 11.93 12.26
N PHE A 132 20.01 11.37 13.33
CA PHE A 132 20.49 9.99 13.32
C PHE A 132 19.37 8.97 13.04
N GLY A 133 18.15 9.25 13.52
CA GLY A 133 16.95 8.45 13.22
C GLY A 133 16.54 8.49 11.75
N ASP A 134 16.81 9.60 11.06
CA ASP A 134 16.50 9.73 9.64
C ASP A 134 17.39 8.83 8.78
N TYR A 135 18.66 8.64 9.13
CA TYR A 135 19.54 7.73 8.37
C TYR A 135 19.05 6.28 8.42
N ALA A 136 18.51 5.82 9.55
CA ALA A 136 17.92 4.49 9.64
C ALA A 136 16.66 4.37 8.75
N HIS A 137 15.82 5.41 8.70
CA HIS A 137 14.67 5.45 7.80
C HIS A 137 15.08 5.54 6.32
N MET A 138 16.10 6.32 5.99
CA MET A 138 16.67 6.41 4.64
C MET A 138 17.30 5.10 4.17
N LEU A 139 17.97 4.35 5.07
CA LEU A 139 18.48 3.01 4.73
C LEU A 139 17.35 2.01 4.42
N VAL A 140 16.23 2.17 5.11
CA VAL A 140 15.08 1.28 4.98
C VAL A 140 14.25 1.57 3.72
N TRP A 141 14.00 2.84 3.40
CA TRP A 141 13.10 3.24 2.29
C TRP A 141 13.82 3.91 1.12
N GLY A 142 15.11 4.23 1.25
CA GLY A 142 15.95 4.78 0.18
C GLY A 142 15.76 6.29 -0.09
N GLY A 143 15.07 7.05 0.76
CA GLY A 143 14.82 8.47 0.52
C GLY A 143 14.28 9.26 1.71
N ILE A 144 14.12 10.56 1.50
CA ILE A 144 13.45 11.49 2.41
C ILE A 144 11.94 11.51 2.14
N GLY A 145 11.14 11.92 3.12
CA GLY A 145 9.68 11.99 2.97
C GLY A 145 8.95 11.92 4.29
N THR A 146 7.64 11.65 4.25
CA THR A 146 6.81 11.55 5.45
C THR A 146 6.54 10.09 5.77
N ARG A 147 7.05 9.63 6.91
CA ARG A 147 6.69 8.31 7.45
C ARG A 147 5.25 8.37 7.93
N MET A 148 4.46 7.39 7.53
CA MET A 148 3.06 7.30 7.93
C MET A 148 2.72 5.90 8.43
N ASP A 149 1.94 5.85 9.50
CA ASP A 149 1.50 4.60 10.13
C ASP A 149 -0.03 4.53 10.19
N ALA A 150 -0.57 3.31 10.25
CA ALA A 150 -1.99 3.05 10.48
C ALA A 150 -2.23 1.72 11.19
N SER A 151 -3.35 1.61 11.89
CA SER A 151 -3.89 0.34 12.35
C SER A 151 -4.41 -0.46 11.14
N VAL A 152 -3.90 -1.68 10.97
CA VAL A 152 -4.30 -2.58 9.87
C VAL A 152 -5.79 -2.87 9.94
N GLU A 153 -6.32 -3.09 11.15
CA GLU A 153 -7.74 -3.34 11.37
C GLU A 153 -8.60 -2.13 11.01
N ASP A 154 -8.20 -0.92 11.45
CA ASP A 154 -8.94 0.32 11.17
C ASP A 154 -9.00 0.59 9.66
N LEU A 155 -7.92 0.31 8.92
CA LEU A 155 -7.92 0.42 7.46
C LEU A 155 -8.94 -0.52 6.82
N LEU A 156 -8.98 -1.79 7.24
CA LEU A 156 -9.94 -2.76 6.71
C LEU A 156 -11.39 -2.42 7.08
N ILE A 157 -11.64 -1.87 8.27
CA ILE A 157 -12.96 -1.37 8.66
C ILE A 157 -13.34 -0.18 7.78
N LYS A 158 -12.46 0.81 7.63
CA LYS A 158 -12.69 2.02 6.84
C LYS A 158 -12.96 1.71 5.36
N TRP A 159 -12.27 0.72 4.80
CA TRP A 159 -12.42 0.35 3.38
C TRP A 159 -13.53 -0.69 3.14
N CYS A 160 -14.24 -1.11 4.18
CA CYS A 160 -15.23 -2.17 4.09
C CYS A 160 -16.32 -1.86 3.06
N THR A 161 -16.83 -0.64 3.01
CA THR A 161 -17.85 -0.19 2.04
C THR A 161 -17.35 -0.21 0.59
N ARG A 162 -16.03 -0.14 0.38
CA ARG A 162 -15.43 -0.12 -0.96
C ARG A 162 -15.28 -1.52 -1.56
N PHE A 163 -15.09 -2.53 -0.72
CA PHE A 163 -14.73 -3.88 -1.17
C PHE A 163 -15.78 -4.95 -0.89
N LYS A 164 -16.68 -4.72 0.07
CA LYS A 164 -17.85 -5.58 0.19
C LYS A 164 -18.80 -5.30 -0.95
N SER A 165 -19.17 -6.35 -1.68
CA SER A 165 -20.28 -6.29 -2.62
C SER A 165 -21.53 -6.01 -1.80
N GLY A 166 -22.20 -4.88 -2.05
CA GLY A 166 -23.55 -4.69 -1.56
C GLY A 166 -24.39 -5.83 -2.12
N LYS A 167 -24.97 -6.64 -1.25
CA LYS A 167 -26.15 -7.41 -1.64
C LYS A 167 -27.29 -6.43 -1.92
#